data_AF-A0A257UV15-F1
#
_entry.id   AF-A0A257UV15-F1
#
_cell.length_a   1.000
_cell.length_b   1.000
_cell.length_c   1.000
_cell.angle_alpha   90.00
_cell.angle_beta   90.00
_cell.angle_gamma   90.00
#
_symmetry.space_group_name_H-M   'P 1'
#
loop_
_entity.id
_entity.type
_entity.pdbx_description
1 polymer ?
#
loop_
_entity_poly.entity_id
_entity_poly.type
_entity_poly.pdbx_seq_one_letter_code
_entity_poly.pdbx_strand_id
1 'polypeptide(L)'
;MGLTNYDLVTGVSTAQGASVAGAPNVLNLSNTTGNGTVNSGSAIVTAVTVAAAYGNVIANVPGTLALVGSGSNTNFVFGSTTNVNLSTTGGNNTVLAAGGNDTLNLQGSNVATVSGGSDTVRTFTGGNTIVASGSASVFSGTPVGNAGKIDFINGSSATATVFAGNGSATLSAGAGGAQAIGGTAGNNSLVGGSGAVYFVGGGNGDTLTAGTNGATTVTSPNYLYASSGNETLIASSVTGSNLLAAGSGSDVMSASGSGTQYFFGSSGSATMTGSTMSGSNNVYFFGSASNSGGNDVITNFGKNSELIALNGNNIESITSTTLNGNPGALVTLSDGTHITLLGVNAASISGAQSGNIIA
;
A
#
# COMPACT_ATOMS: atom_id res chain seq x y z
N MET A 1 4.39 -46.07 -16.46
CA MET A 1 4.98 -46.59 -15.22
C MET A 1 4.30 -45.86 -14.07
N GLY A 2 3.42 -46.56 -13.35
CA GLY A 2 2.57 -45.99 -12.30
C GLY A 2 3.37 -45.75 -11.02
N LEU A 3 3.06 -44.66 -10.32
CA LEU A 3 3.68 -44.32 -9.05
C LEU A 3 2.68 -44.50 -7.90
N THR A 4 3.20 -45.05 -6.82
CA THR A 4 2.53 -45.61 -5.65
C THR A 4 2.35 -44.60 -4.52
N ASN A 5 1.24 -44.80 -3.81
CA ASN A 5 0.70 -44.12 -2.63
C ASN A 5 1.50 -44.42 -1.33
N TYR A 6 1.72 -43.41 -0.45
CA TYR A 6 2.47 -43.54 0.80
C TYR A 6 1.64 -43.16 2.05
N ASP A 7 1.83 -43.93 3.13
CA ASP A 7 1.07 -43.95 4.39
C ASP A 7 1.89 -43.34 5.54
N LEU A 8 1.32 -42.37 6.26
CA LEU A 8 1.96 -41.53 7.29
C LEU A 8 2.22 -42.22 8.63
N VAL A 9 1.90 -43.51 8.79
CA VAL A 9 2.16 -44.25 10.05
C VAL A 9 3.67 -44.59 10.24
N THR A 10 4.51 -44.52 9.19
CA THR A 10 5.89 -45.07 9.22
C THR A 10 7.05 -44.06 9.18
N GLY A 11 6.80 -42.74 9.16
CA GLY A 11 7.85 -41.73 9.36
C GLY A 11 8.83 -41.50 8.20
N VAL A 12 8.44 -41.79 6.94
CA VAL A 12 9.23 -41.42 5.75
C VAL A 12 8.47 -40.38 4.92
N SER A 13 9.12 -39.26 4.62
CA SER A 13 8.57 -38.14 3.85
C SER A 13 8.53 -38.46 2.35
N THR A 14 7.34 -38.50 1.73
CA THR A 14 7.20 -38.41 0.26
C THR A 14 5.94 -37.64 -0.10
N ALA A 15 6.09 -36.45 -0.69
CA ALA A 15 4.99 -35.84 -1.42
C ALA A 15 4.79 -36.60 -2.75
N GLN A 16 3.54 -36.91 -3.08
CA GLN A 16 3.20 -37.65 -4.30
C GLN A 16 3.18 -36.72 -5.50
N GLY A 17 4.19 -36.80 -6.35
CA GLY A 17 4.16 -36.17 -7.65
C GLY A 17 3.78 -37.15 -8.75
N ALA A 18 2.52 -37.20 -9.16
CA ALA A 18 2.10 -37.98 -10.31
C ALA A 18 1.39 -37.11 -11.34
N SER A 19 1.80 -37.23 -12.61
CA SER A 19 0.91 -36.97 -13.74
C SER A 19 -0.39 -37.72 -13.53
N VAL A 20 -1.52 -37.01 -13.46
CA VAL A 20 -2.84 -37.65 -13.49
C VAL A 20 -2.90 -38.52 -14.75
N ALA A 21 -3.36 -39.77 -14.64
CA ALA A 21 -3.49 -40.64 -15.80
C ALA A 21 -4.38 -39.96 -16.87
N GLY A 22 -3.82 -39.66 -18.04
CA GLY A 22 -4.49 -38.87 -19.09
C GLY A 22 -4.21 -37.35 -19.06
N ALA A 23 -3.50 -36.83 -18.06
CA ALA A 23 -3.06 -35.43 -17.96
C ALA A 23 -1.59 -35.34 -17.47
N PRO A 24 -0.60 -35.57 -18.38
CA PRO A 24 0.84 -35.58 -18.06
C PRO A 24 1.40 -34.30 -17.43
N ASN A 25 0.66 -33.18 -17.52
CA ASN A 25 1.08 -31.86 -17.09
C ASN A 25 0.56 -31.46 -15.69
N VAL A 26 0.00 -32.39 -14.92
CA VAL A 26 -0.57 -32.13 -13.58
C VAL A 26 0.24 -32.84 -12.51
N LEU A 27 0.61 -32.13 -11.44
CA LEU A 27 1.23 -32.65 -10.23
C LEU A 27 0.23 -32.60 -9.07
N ASN A 28 -0.26 -33.73 -8.57
CA ASN A 28 -1.24 -33.75 -7.47
C ASN A 28 -0.65 -34.30 -6.17
N LEU A 29 -0.48 -33.44 -5.17
CA LEU A 29 0.03 -33.74 -3.84
C LEU A 29 -1.15 -33.83 -2.87
N SER A 30 -1.53 -35.04 -2.43
CA SER A 30 -2.63 -35.26 -1.49
C SER A 30 -2.31 -36.33 -0.44
N ASN A 31 -3.05 -36.32 0.68
CA ASN A 31 -3.08 -37.43 1.65
C ASN A 31 -4.16 -38.47 1.33
N THR A 32 -4.74 -38.41 0.13
CA THR A 32 -5.78 -39.34 -0.31
C THR A 32 -5.18 -40.36 -1.26
N THR A 33 -5.37 -41.64 -0.96
CA THR A 33 -4.87 -42.74 -1.77
C THR A 33 -5.59 -42.82 -3.12
N GLY A 34 -5.01 -43.52 -4.09
CA GLY A 34 -5.65 -43.74 -5.40
C GLY A 34 -7.00 -44.48 -5.35
N ASN A 35 -7.36 -45.04 -4.19
CA ASN A 35 -8.65 -45.71 -3.96
C ASN A 35 -9.61 -44.85 -3.08
N GLY A 36 -9.27 -43.58 -2.83
CA GLY A 36 -10.11 -42.63 -2.11
C GLY A 36 -9.99 -42.65 -0.58
N THR A 37 -9.10 -43.47 0.00
CA THR A 37 -8.88 -43.48 1.45
C THR A 37 -8.09 -42.24 1.87
N VAL A 38 -8.52 -41.54 2.91
CA VAL A 38 -7.79 -40.37 3.46
C VAL A 38 -6.92 -40.82 4.62
N ASN A 39 -5.60 -40.65 4.50
CA ASN A 39 -4.66 -40.95 5.58
C ASN A 39 -4.66 -39.82 6.61
N SER A 40 -4.72 -40.17 7.89
CA SER A 40 -4.58 -39.21 9.00
C SER A 40 -3.13 -38.75 9.17
N GLY A 41 -2.94 -37.58 9.79
CA GLY A 41 -1.63 -37.00 10.05
C GLY A 41 -1.40 -35.67 9.32
N SER A 42 -0.22 -35.08 9.54
CA SER A 42 0.21 -33.82 8.92
C SER A 42 1.51 -34.05 8.16
N ALA A 43 1.60 -33.48 6.97
CA ALA A 43 2.82 -33.40 6.21
C ALA A 43 3.82 -32.45 6.86
N ILE A 44 5.06 -32.92 6.94
CA ILE A 44 6.25 -32.09 7.05
C ILE A 44 7.13 -32.54 5.89
N VAL A 45 6.90 -31.96 4.72
CA VAL A 45 7.72 -32.26 3.53
C VAL A 45 8.73 -31.14 3.36
N THR A 46 10.01 -31.50 3.46
CA THR A 46 11.12 -30.54 3.48
C THR A 46 11.39 -29.88 2.12
N ALA A 47 11.14 -30.56 0.99
CA ALA A 47 11.12 -29.95 -0.35
C ALA A 47 10.53 -30.89 -1.42
N VAL A 48 9.64 -30.36 -2.27
CA VAL A 48 9.20 -30.99 -3.52
C VAL A 48 9.67 -30.13 -4.69
N THR A 49 10.44 -30.72 -5.60
CA THR A 49 10.85 -30.02 -6.82
C THR A 49 9.73 -30.06 -7.85
N VAL A 50 9.26 -28.90 -8.29
CA VAL A 50 8.27 -28.74 -9.36
C VAL A 50 9.01 -28.59 -10.69
N ALA A 51 9.03 -29.66 -11.48
CA ALA A 51 9.63 -29.64 -12.81
C ALA A 51 8.85 -28.74 -13.78
N ALA A 52 9.56 -28.15 -14.75
CA ALA A 52 8.99 -27.26 -15.77
C ALA A 52 7.92 -27.91 -16.66
N ALA A 53 7.82 -29.25 -16.66
CA ALA A 53 6.81 -30.01 -17.39
C ALA A 53 5.40 -29.92 -16.75
N TYR A 54 5.31 -29.53 -15.47
CA TYR A 54 4.03 -29.42 -14.77
C TYR A 54 3.44 -28.02 -14.98
N GLY A 55 2.39 -27.95 -15.80
CA GLY A 55 1.60 -26.74 -15.99
C GLY A 55 0.57 -26.52 -14.87
N ASN A 56 0.24 -27.56 -14.10
CA ASN A 56 -0.67 -27.47 -12.97
C ASN A 56 -0.14 -28.25 -11.77
N VAL A 57 -0.24 -27.67 -10.58
CA VAL A 57 0.14 -28.27 -9.30
C VAL A 57 -1.01 -28.09 -8.33
N ILE A 58 -1.47 -29.19 -7.75
CA ILE A 58 -2.51 -29.19 -6.72
C ILE A 58 -1.86 -29.71 -5.44
N ALA A 59 -1.96 -28.97 -4.34
CA ALA A 59 -1.49 -29.39 -3.03
C ALA A 59 -2.64 -29.31 -2.02
N ASN A 60 -3.09 -30.47 -1.55
CA ASN A 60 -4.13 -30.57 -0.54
C ASN A 60 -3.71 -31.61 0.50
N VAL A 61 -2.87 -31.17 1.43
CA VAL A 61 -2.30 -32.01 2.48
C VAL A 61 -2.32 -31.24 3.79
N PRO A 62 -2.86 -31.79 4.90
CA PRO A 62 -2.76 -31.12 6.19
C PRO A 62 -1.29 -30.91 6.57
N GLY A 63 -0.92 -29.75 7.12
CA GLY A 63 0.46 -29.49 7.58
C GLY A 63 1.24 -28.56 6.65
N THR A 64 2.57 -28.68 6.63
CA THR A 64 3.47 -27.77 5.91
C THR A 64 4.22 -28.47 4.77
N LEU A 65 4.20 -27.85 3.60
CA LEU A 65 4.78 -28.34 2.37
C LEU A 65 5.70 -27.29 1.73
N ALA A 66 6.95 -27.64 1.49
CA ALA A 66 7.84 -26.80 0.70
C ALA A 66 7.80 -27.20 -0.79
N LEU A 67 7.48 -26.25 -1.66
CA LEU A 67 7.47 -26.41 -3.12
C LEU A 67 8.56 -25.51 -3.70
N VAL A 68 9.49 -26.10 -4.45
CA VAL A 68 10.59 -25.35 -5.08
C VAL A 68 10.62 -25.64 -6.56
N GLY A 69 10.76 -24.62 -7.38
CA GLY A 69 10.80 -24.76 -8.84
C GLY A 69 9.50 -24.38 -9.52
N SER A 70 9.46 -24.63 -10.82
CA SER A 70 8.76 -23.90 -11.89
C SER A 70 9.51 -22.63 -12.33
N GLY A 71 10.10 -22.70 -13.53
CA GLY A 71 10.60 -21.56 -14.31
C GLY A 71 9.74 -21.31 -15.56
N SER A 72 8.55 -21.92 -15.58
CA SER A 72 7.55 -21.90 -16.65
C SER A 72 6.25 -21.25 -16.13
N ASN A 73 5.21 -21.22 -16.95
CA ASN A 73 3.88 -20.76 -16.54
C ASN A 73 3.13 -21.91 -15.85
N THR A 74 3.13 -21.94 -14.51
CA THR A 74 2.47 -22.99 -13.73
C THR A 74 1.28 -22.45 -12.93
N ASN A 75 0.19 -23.21 -12.89
CA ASN A 75 -0.96 -22.95 -12.02
C ASN A 75 -0.84 -23.77 -10.73
N PHE A 76 -0.79 -23.10 -9.60
CA PHE A 76 -0.74 -23.70 -8.27
C PHE A 76 -2.09 -23.55 -7.57
N VAL A 77 -2.59 -24.62 -6.96
CA VAL A 77 -3.82 -24.62 -6.16
C VAL A 77 -3.53 -25.29 -4.82
N PHE A 78 -3.65 -24.55 -3.73
CA PHE A 78 -3.40 -25.01 -2.38
C PHE A 78 -4.72 -25.12 -1.60
N GLY A 79 -4.92 -26.26 -0.94
CA GLY A 79 -6.10 -26.54 -0.14
C GLY A 79 -6.12 -25.76 1.17
N SER A 80 -7.31 -25.62 1.77
CA SER A 80 -7.56 -24.71 2.90
C SER A 80 -6.83 -25.04 4.22
N THR A 81 -6.27 -26.25 4.34
CA THR A 81 -5.54 -26.74 5.53
C THR A 81 -4.05 -26.94 5.28
N THR A 82 -3.57 -26.59 4.08
CA THR A 82 -2.18 -26.77 3.66
C THR A 82 -1.44 -25.46 3.86
N ASN A 83 -0.36 -25.47 4.62
CA ASN A 83 0.61 -24.37 4.63
C ASN A 83 1.67 -24.65 3.57
N VAL A 84 1.91 -23.72 2.66
CA VAL A 84 2.83 -23.89 1.54
C VAL A 84 3.94 -22.86 1.58
N ASN A 85 5.18 -23.34 1.59
CA ASN A 85 6.36 -22.54 1.30
C ASN A 85 6.69 -22.72 -0.19
N LEU A 86 6.16 -21.86 -1.06
CA LEU A 86 6.42 -21.87 -2.49
C LEU A 86 7.63 -21.00 -2.83
N SER A 87 8.52 -21.50 -3.68
CA SER A 87 9.59 -20.73 -4.30
C SER A 87 9.64 -21.01 -5.80
N THR A 88 9.21 -20.06 -6.62
CA THR A 88 9.30 -20.16 -8.08
C THR A 88 10.66 -19.65 -8.57
N THR A 89 11.09 -20.11 -9.74
CA THR A 89 12.38 -19.71 -10.35
C THR A 89 12.21 -18.74 -11.52
N GLY A 90 10.97 -18.52 -11.98
CA GLY A 90 10.61 -17.59 -13.06
C GLY A 90 9.22 -17.89 -13.61
N GLY A 91 8.96 -17.42 -14.84
CA GLY A 91 7.71 -17.67 -15.56
C GLY A 91 6.53 -16.80 -15.09
N ASN A 92 5.36 -17.04 -15.68
CA ASN A 92 4.13 -16.35 -15.31
C ASN A 92 3.19 -17.34 -14.62
N ASN A 93 3.25 -17.39 -13.29
CA ASN A 93 2.51 -18.37 -12.51
C ASN A 93 1.18 -17.81 -12.00
N THR A 94 0.19 -18.69 -11.86
CA THR A 94 -1.04 -18.39 -11.15
C THR A 94 -1.04 -19.18 -9.85
N VAL A 95 -1.30 -18.55 -8.70
CA VAL A 95 -1.38 -19.20 -7.40
C VAL A 95 -2.75 -18.96 -6.80
N LEU A 96 -3.43 -20.02 -6.38
CA LEU A 96 -4.63 -19.96 -5.54
C LEU A 96 -4.34 -20.64 -4.21
N ALA A 97 -4.16 -19.83 -3.17
CA ALA A 97 -3.95 -20.22 -1.78
C ALA A 97 -5.27 -20.08 -1.02
N ALA A 98 -5.98 -21.19 -0.83
CA ALA A 98 -7.36 -21.19 -0.31
C ALA A 98 -7.49 -21.14 1.23
N GLY A 99 -6.37 -21.20 1.94
CA GLY A 99 -6.29 -21.23 3.41
C GLY A 99 -4.85 -21.51 3.82
N GLY A 100 -4.66 -22.06 5.04
CA GLY A 100 -3.32 -22.24 5.59
C GLY A 100 -2.58 -20.91 5.80
N ASN A 101 -1.35 -20.98 6.30
CA ASN A 101 -0.44 -19.84 6.37
C ASN A 101 0.64 -20.06 5.32
N ASP A 102 0.49 -19.45 4.16
CA ASP A 102 1.37 -19.66 3.01
C ASP A 102 2.50 -18.63 2.97
N THR A 103 3.68 -19.07 2.54
CA THR A 103 4.80 -18.20 2.16
C THR A 103 5.09 -18.39 0.69
N LEU A 104 4.80 -17.39 -0.13
CA LEU A 104 4.97 -17.41 -1.58
C LEU A 104 6.15 -16.54 -1.98
N ASN A 105 7.23 -17.14 -2.45
CA ASN A 105 8.39 -16.45 -3.02
C ASN A 105 8.33 -16.56 -4.55
N LEU A 106 7.94 -15.48 -5.21
CA LEU A 106 7.55 -15.46 -6.62
C LEU A 106 8.54 -14.67 -7.48
N GLN A 107 9.22 -15.37 -8.38
CA GLN A 107 9.99 -14.80 -9.49
C GLN A 107 9.09 -14.70 -10.73
N GLY A 108 9.36 -13.75 -11.64
CA GLY A 108 8.60 -13.57 -12.87
C GLY A 108 7.30 -12.77 -12.69
N SER A 109 6.36 -12.84 -13.63
CA SER A 109 5.14 -12.02 -13.59
C SER A 109 3.93 -12.87 -13.19
N ASN A 110 3.50 -12.78 -11.94
CA ASN A 110 2.58 -13.74 -11.35
C ASN A 110 1.22 -13.14 -10.97
N VAL A 111 0.21 -14.01 -10.88
CA VAL A 111 -1.08 -13.71 -10.27
C VAL A 111 -1.24 -14.60 -9.05
N ALA A 112 -1.45 -14.04 -7.87
CA ALA A 112 -1.65 -14.79 -6.64
C ALA A 112 -2.93 -14.36 -5.93
N THR A 113 -3.84 -15.29 -5.69
CA THR A 113 -4.98 -15.11 -4.80
C THR A 113 -4.67 -15.85 -3.51
N VAL A 114 -4.58 -15.11 -2.41
CA VAL A 114 -4.32 -15.63 -1.06
C VAL A 114 -5.52 -15.36 -0.17
N SER A 115 -6.03 -16.40 0.49
CA SER A 115 -7.29 -16.36 1.20
C SER A 115 -7.25 -17.23 2.45
N GLY A 116 -7.88 -16.77 3.52
CA GLY A 116 -7.73 -17.41 4.83
C GLY A 116 -6.33 -17.23 5.41
N GLY A 117 -6.15 -17.64 6.67
CA GLY A 117 -4.84 -17.62 7.34
C GLY A 117 -4.07 -16.30 7.33
N SER A 118 -2.76 -16.42 7.54
CA SER A 118 -1.77 -15.33 7.57
C SER A 118 -0.69 -15.58 6.53
N ASP A 119 -0.91 -15.03 5.35
CA ASP A 119 -0.06 -15.28 4.19
C ASP A 119 1.04 -14.23 4.04
N THR A 120 2.19 -14.66 3.54
CA THR A 120 3.29 -13.79 3.15
C THR A 120 3.60 -14.00 1.68
N VAL A 121 3.48 -12.94 0.88
CA VAL A 121 3.85 -12.96 -0.55
C VAL A 121 5.07 -12.09 -0.76
N ARG A 122 6.13 -12.66 -1.30
CA ARG A 122 7.33 -11.96 -1.74
C ARG A 122 7.45 -12.04 -3.25
N THR A 123 7.54 -10.89 -3.91
CA THR A 123 7.79 -10.84 -5.35
C THR A 123 9.14 -10.18 -5.62
N PHE A 124 9.90 -10.72 -6.58
CA PHE A 124 11.29 -10.31 -6.79
C PHE A 124 11.54 -9.66 -8.15
N THR A 125 10.82 -10.11 -9.18
CA THR A 125 10.93 -9.61 -10.56
C THR A 125 9.54 -9.58 -11.19
N GLY A 126 9.44 -9.04 -12.41
CA GLY A 126 8.21 -9.04 -13.19
C GLY A 126 7.08 -8.17 -12.61
N GLY A 127 5.96 -8.13 -13.33
CA GLY A 127 4.74 -7.47 -12.87
C GLY A 127 3.84 -8.48 -12.16
N ASN A 128 3.39 -8.18 -10.95
CA ASN A 128 2.65 -9.13 -10.13
C ASN A 128 1.30 -8.56 -9.69
N THR A 129 0.26 -9.39 -9.77
CA THR A 129 -1.07 -9.08 -9.24
C THR A 129 -1.35 -9.98 -8.05
N ILE A 130 -1.65 -9.39 -6.90
CA ILE A 130 -1.96 -10.12 -5.66
C ILE A 130 -3.35 -9.72 -5.18
N VAL A 131 -4.22 -10.71 -4.99
CA VAL A 131 -5.55 -10.53 -4.40
C VAL A 131 -5.57 -11.22 -3.04
N ALA A 132 -5.82 -10.46 -1.98
CA ALA A 132 -5.94 -10.98 -0.63
C ALA A 132 -7.40 -10.89 -0.17
N SER A 133 -7.96 -11.99 0.34
CA SER A 133 -9.24 -11.99 1.06
C SER A 133 -9.10 -12.42 2.52
N GLY A 134 -7.90 -12.81 2.94
CA GLY A 134 -7.49 -12.99 4.34
C GLY A 134 -6.44 -11.97 4.79
N SER A 135 -5.73 -12.26 5.87
CA SER A 135 -4.60 -11.44 6.33
C SER A 135 -3.38 -11.73 5.45
N ALA A 136 -2.93 -10.76 4.68
CA ALA A 136 -1.76 -10.91 3.81
C ALA A 136 -0.73 -9.79 4.01
N SER A 137 0.54 -10.18 4.06
CA SER A 137 1.68 -9.26 3.96
C SER A 137 2.37 -9.45 2.61
N VAL A 138 2.54 -8.37 1.86
CA VAL A 138 3.15 -8.38 0.53
C VAL A 138 4.42 -7.55 0.52
N PHE A 139 5.51 -8.15 0.08
CA PHE A 139 6.82 -7.51 -0.02
C PHE A 139 7.34 -7.67 -1.44
N SER A 140 7.80 -6.60 -2.05
CA SER A 140 8.34 -6.59 -3.39
C SER A 140 9.72 -5.95 -3.36
N GLY A 141 10.70 -6.58 -4.02
CA GLY A 141 12.01 -5.96 -4.26
C GLY A 141 13.08 -6.07 -3.15
N THR A 142 13.16 -7.15 -2.37
CA THR A 142 14.34 -7.43 -1.49
C THR A 142 14.68 -8.94 -1.41
N PRO A 143 15.94 -9.37 -1.15
CA PRO A 143 17.22 -8.67 -1.30
C PRO A 143 17.88 -8.89 -2.69
N VAL A 144 17.27 -9.69 -3.58
CA VAL A 144 17.82 -10.00 -4.91
C VAL A 144 16.73 -9.81 -5.96
N GLY A 145 16.73 -8.65 -6.64
CA GLY A 145 15.80 -8.38 -7.74
C GLY A 145 15.23 -6.96 -7.76
N ASN A 146 14.96 -6.45 -8.96
CA ASN A 146 14.16 -5.25 -9.18
C ASN A 146 12.73 -5.71 -9.45
N ALA A 147 11.84 -5.53 -8.47
CA ALA A 147 10.42 -5.78 -8.68
C ALA A 147 9.88 -4.83 -9.76
N GLY A 148 9.05 -5.36 -10.67
CA GLY A 148 8.28 -4.56 -11.60
C GLY A 148 7.02 -4.00 -10.94
N LYS A 149 5.97 -3.79 -11.74
CA LYS A 149 4.69 -3.25 -11.25
C LYS A 149 4.02 -4.21 -10.25
N ILE A 150 3.44 -3.67 -9.19
CA ILE A 150 2.60 -4.41 -8.24
C ILE A 150 1.17 -3.92 -8.32
N ASP A 151 0.23 -4.84 -8.51
CA ASP A 151 -1.20 -4.60 -8.35
C ASP A 151 -1.70 -5.41 -7.15
N PHE A 152 -2.11 -4.75 -6.08
CA PHE A 152 -2.62 -5.41 -4.87
C PHE A 152 -4.05 -4.99 -4.56
N ILE A 153 -4.90 -5.98 -4.28
CA ILE A 153 -6.29 -5.80 -3.89
C ILE A 153 -6.53 -6.58 -2.59
N ASN A 154 -6.89 -5.88 -1.51
CA ASN A 154 -7.33 -6.50 -0.27
C ASN A 154 -8.85 -6.41 -0.14
N GLY A 155 -9.53 -7.53 -0.35
CA GLY A 155 -10.96 -7.69 -0.12
C GLY A 155 -11.33 -8.10 1.31
N SER A 156 -10.38 -8.11 2.25
CA SER A 156 -10.59 -8.50 3.65
C SER A 156 -10.85 -7.31 4.58
N SER A 157 -11.21 -7.62 5.82
CA SER A 157 -11.26 -6.65 6.94
C SER A 157 -9.94 -6.54 7.71
N ALA A 158 -8.93 -7.33 7.37
CA ALA A 158 -7.61 -7.26 7.98
C ALA A 158 -6.79 -6.11 7.36
N THR A 159 -5.94 -5.49 8.17
CA THR A 159 -4.99 -4.48 7.69
C THR A 159 -3.98 -5.12 6.73
N ALA A 160 -3.81 -4.53 5.55
CA ALA A 160 -2.79 -4.97 4.61
C ALA A 160 -1.43 -4.34 4.95
N THR A 161 -0.36 -5.09 4.72
CA THR A 161 1.01 -4.58 4.72
C THR A 161 1.61 -4.76 3.34
N VAL A 162 1.98 -3.67 2.66
CA VAL A 162 2.51 -3.72 1.28
C VAL A 162 3.78 -2.88 1.15
N PHE A 163 4.88 -3.49 0.72
CA PHE A 163 6.09 -2.79 0.32
C PHE A 163 6.35 -3.09 -1.16
N ALA A 164 6.22 -2.10 -2.05
CA ALA A 164 6.23 -2.34 -3.50
C ALA A 164 7.63 -2.31 -4.15
N GLY A 165 8.68 -1.96 -3.40
CA GLY A 165 10.05 -2.05 -3.89
C GLY A 165 10.40 -0.93 -4.87
N ASN A 166 10.90 -1.28 -6.07
CA ASN A 166 11.36 -0.29 -7.05
C ASN A 166 10.30 0.08 -8.11
N GLY A 167 9.44 -0.85 -8.54
CA GLY A 167 8.45 -0.61 -9.59
C GLY A 167 7.15 0.00 -9.08
N SER A 168 6.32 0.54 -9.98
CA SER A 168 5.08 1.22 -9.58
C SER A 168 4.09 0.30 -8.84
N ALA A 169 3.31 0.89 -7.94
CA ALA A 169 2.34 0.18 -7.11
C ALA A 169 0.92 0.69 -7.36
N THR A 170 -0.02 -0.22 -7.52
CA THR A 170 -1.46 0.05 -7.39
C THR A 170 -1.98 -0.78 -6.23
N LEU A 171 -2.51 -0.11 -5.22
CA LEU A 171 -3.02 -0.71 -3.99
C LEU A 171 -4.48 -0.28 -3.79
N SER A 172 -5.35 -1.26 -3.60
CA SER A 172 -6.70 -1.07 -3.08
C SER A 172 -6.85 -1.85 -1.78
N ALA A 173 -6.87 -1.14 -0.66
CA ALA A 173 -7.03 -1.72 0.67
C ALA A 173 -8.51 -1.93 1.03
N GLY A 174 -8.74 -2.90 1.92
CA GLY A 174 -10.07 -3.27 2.39
C GLY A 174 -10.51 -2.46 3.61
N ALA A 175 -11.47 -3.00 4.35
CA ALA A 175 -12.06 -2.30 5.50
C ALA A 175 -11.07 -2.10 6.66
N GLY A 176 -10.02 -2.92 6.73
CA GLY A 176 -8.98 -2.87 7.76
C GLY A 176 -7.91 -1.80 7.56
N GLY A 177 -7.95 -1.05 6.45
CA GLY A 177 -6.90 -0.08 6.12
C GLY A 177 -5.61 -0.75 5.64
N ALA A 178 -4.52 0.01 5.64
CA ALA A 178 -3.23 -0.49 5.16
C ALA A 178 -2.03 0.30 5.68
N GLN A 179 -0.92 -0.41 5.86
CA GLN A 179 0.42 0.15 5.90
C GLN A 179 1.08 -0.14 4.55
N ALA A 180 1.38 0.89 3.77
CA ALA A 180 1.94 0.71 2.45
C ALA A 180 3.06 1.69 2.13
N ILE A 181 4.11 1.15 1.51
CA ILE A 181 5.17 1.92 0.86
C ILE A 181 5.11 1.56 -0.63
N GLY A 182 4.78 2.56 -1.46
CA GLY A 182 4.79 2.47 -2.91
C GLY A 182 6.21 2.25 -3.43
N GLY A 183 6.30 2.04 -4.74
CA GLY A 183 7.57 1.83 -5.40
C GLY A 183 8.39 3.10 -5.45
N THR A 184 9.72 2.99 -5.40
CA THR A 184 10.62 4.15 -5.58
C THR A 184 10.60 4.72 -7.00
N ALA A 185 9.95 4.05 -7.96
CA ALA A 185 9.78 4.53 -9.32
C ALA A 185 8.34 4.37 -9.81
N GLY A 186 8.02 5.19 -10.82
CA GLY A 186 6.69 5.27 -11.41
C GLY A 186 5.67 5.97 -10.51
N ASN A 187 4.46 6.09 -11.05
CA ASN A 187 3.35 6.75 -10.37
C ASN A 187 2.57 5.70 -9.58
N ASN A 188 2.63 5.79 -8.26
CA ASN A 188 1.95 4.87 -7.36
C ASN A 188 0.52 5.35 -7.08
N SER A 189 -0.43 4.42 -6.98
CA SER A 189 -1.82 4.69 -6.62
C SER A 189 -2.18 3.87 -5.38
N LEU A 190 -2.22 4.52 -4.21
CA LEU A 190 -2.49 3.87 -2.92
C LEU A 190 -3.86 4.30 -2.36
N VAL A 191 -4.80 3.37 -2.30
CA VAL A 191 -6.17 3.61 -1.81
C VAL A 191 -6.43 2.81 -0.53
N GLY A 192 -6.83 3.49 0.54
CA GLY A 192 -6.90 2.97 1.90
C GLY A 192 -8.15 2.19 2.31
N GLY A 193 -9.20 2.22 1.50
CA GLY A 193 -10.50 1.69 1.94
C GLY A 193 -11.05 2.49 3.12
N SER A 194 -11.76 1.81 4.02
CA SER A 194 -12.44 2.45 5.16
C SER A 194 -11.66 2.46 6.46
N GLY A 195 -10.48 1.82 6.54
CA GLY A 195 -9.65 1.78 7.74
C GLY A 195 -8.57 2.87 7.74
N ALA A 196 -7.86 3.02 8.86
CA ALA A 196 -6.73 3.93 8.96
C ALA A 196 -5.57 3.51 8.06
N VAL A 197 -4.85 4.48 7.51
CA VAL A 197 -3.68 4.20 6.67
C VAL A 197 -2.41 4.86 7.13
N TYR A 198 -1.30 4.19 6.81
CA TYR A 198 0.03 4.77 6.74
C TYR A 198 0.56 4.54 5.34
N PHE A 199 0.60 5.60 4.53
CA PHE A 199 1.03 5.53 3.14
C PHE A 199 2.29 6.36 2.91
N VAL A 200 3.25 5.75 2.21
CA VAL A 200 4.41 6.40 1.63
C VAL A 200 4.35 6.18 0.13
N GLY A 201 4.32 7.26 -0.67
CA GLY A 201 4.26 7.18 -2.13
C GLY A 201 5.54 6.57 -2.72
N GLY A 202 6.68 7.17 -2.37
CA GLY A 202 8.03 6.69 -2.73
C GLY A 202 8.49 7.05 -4.14
N GLY A 203 7.57 7.21 -5.09
CA GLY A 203 7.85 7.55 -6.49
C GLY A 203 7.56 9.01 -6.79
N ASN A 204 7.42 9.32 -8.08
CA ASN A 204 7.01 10.63 -8.55
C ASN A 204 5.57 10.52 -9.10
N GLY A 205 4.75 11.55 -8.93
CA GLY A 205 3.40 11.57 -9.51
C GLY A 205 2.44 10.60 -8.81
N ASP A 206 2.64 10.38 -7.52
CA ASP A 206 1.87 9.45 -6.72
C ASP A 206 0.50 10.00 -6.33
N THR A 207 -0.48 9.11 -6.22
CA THR A 207 -1.83 9.39 -5.69
C THR A 207 -2.05 8.56 -4.43
N LEU A 208 -2.21 9.22 -3.30
CA LEU A 208 -2.43 8.62 -1.98
C LEU A 208 -3.82 9.03 -1.49
N THR A 209 -4.74 8.08 -1.34
CA THR A 209 -6.12 8.35 -0.92
C THR A 209 -6.51 7.52 0.30
N ALA A 210 -6.83 8.18 1.40
CA ALA A 210 -7.33 7.56 2.62
C ALA A 210 -8.84 7.82 2.81
N GLY A 211 -9.57 6.83 3.33
CA GLY A 211 -10.98 7.01 3.73
C GLY A 211 -11.99 7.05 2.58
N THR A 212 -11.88 6.14 1.62
CA THR A 212 -12.87 5.96 0.53
C THR A 212 -14.07 5.12 0.99
N ASN A 213 -15.24 5.31 0.35
CA ASN A 213 -16.51 4.54 0.54
C ASN A 213 -17.43 4.93 1.73
N GLY A 214 -17.50 6.21 2.04
CA GLY A 214 -18.48 6.74 3.00
C GLY A 214 -17.99 6.71 4.45
N ALA A 215 -18.52 7.65 5.24
CA ALA A 215 -18.13 8.02 6.59
C ALA A 215 -17.35 6.93 7.35
N THR A 216 -16.03 7.04 7.32
CA THR A 216 -15.11 6.19 8.06
C THR A 216 -15.53 6.12 9.53
N THR A 217 -15.74 4.93 10.08
CA THR A 217 -15.75 4.75 11.56
C THR A 217 -14.36 4.97 12.18
N VAL A 218 -13.39 5.40 11.36
CA VAL A 218 -12.01 5.66 11.75
C VAL A 218 -11.93 6.93 12.58
N THR A 219 -11.82 6.70 13.89
CA THR A 219 -11.34 7.67 14.87
C THR A 219 -9.81 7.80 14.85
N SER A 220 -9.13 6.83 14.22
CA SER A 220 -7.68 6.79 14.12
C SER A 220 -7.14 7.74 13.05
N PRO A 221 -5.88 8.18 13.16
CA PRO A 221 -5.31 9.09 12.18
C PRO A 221 -4.92 8.39 10.87
N ASN A 222 -4.98 9.15 9.77
CA ASN A 222 -4.35 8.75 8.50
C ASN A 222 -3.03 9.53 8.32
N TYR A 223 -2.01 8.85 7.82
CA TYR A 223 -0.73 9.44 7.50
C TYR A 223 -0.38 9.20 6.04
N LEU A 224 -0.18 10.29 5.30
CA LEU A 224 0.14 10.26 3.88
C LEU A 224 1.44 11.04 3.68
N TYR A 225 2.49 10.34 3.29
CA TYR A 225 3.80 10.90 2.98
C TYR A 225 4.12 10.66 1.50
N ALA A 226 4.39 11.72 0.77
CA ALA A 226 4.94 11.64 -0.57
C ALA A 226 6.44 12.00 -0.56
N SER A 227 7.05 11.99 -1.74
CA SER A 227 8.48 12.23 -1.90
C SER A 227 8.71 13.40 -2.86
N SER A 228 9.40 13.17 -3.97
CA SER A 228 9.58 14.18 -5.01
C SER A 228 8.61 13.98 -6.15
N GLY A 229 8.16 15.07 -6.76
CA GLY A 229 7.31 15.05 -7.94
C GLY A 229 6.07 15.89 -7.74
N ASN A 230 5.01 15.60 -8.50
CA ASN A 230 3.75 16.30 -8.38
C ASN A 230 2.72 15.32 -7.84
N GLU A 231 2.55 15.29 -6.52
CA GLU A 231 1.77 14.27 -5.85
C GLU A 231 0.34 14.74 -5.54
N THR A 232 -0.57 13.78 -5.38
CA THR A 232 -1.94 14.02 -4.93
C THR A 232 -2.21 13.24 -3.65
N LEU A 233 -2.45 13.94 -2.55
CA LEU A 233 -2.73 13.38 -1.23
C LEU A 233 -4.14 13.79 -0.82
N ILE A 234 -5.02 12.80 -0.62
CA ILE A 234 -6.40 13.02 -0.21
C ILE A 234 -6.65 12.19 1.03
N ALA A 235 -6.95 12.84 2.16
CA ALA A 235 -7.25 12.16 3.40
C ALA A 235 -8.67 12.49 3.88
N SER A 236 -9.49 11.47 4.05
CA SER A 236 -10.82 11.60 4.62
C SER A 236 -10.92 10.78 5.91
N SER A 237 -11.41 11.43 6.97
CA SER A 237 -11.77 10.80 8.23
C SER A 237 -13.11 11.38 8.73
N VAL A 238 -13.74 10.75 9.72
CA VAL A 238 -14.93 11.33 10.38
C VAL A 238 -14.49 12.14 11.58
N THR A 239 -13.88 11.53 12.58
CA THR A 239 -13.34 12.21 13.77
C THR A 239 -11.83 12.11 13.92
N GLY A 240 -11.17 11.23 13.17
CA GLY A 240 -9.71 11.09 13.20
C GLY A 240 -8.98 12.31 12.65
N SER A 241 -7.74 12.53 13.10
CA SER A 241 -6.84 13.54 12.53
C SER A 241 -6.20 13.03 11.24
N ASN A 242 -5.75 13.92 10.36
CA ASN A 242 -5.02 13.51 9.16
C ASN A 242 -3.69 14.26 9.09
N LEU A 243 -2.64 13.60 8.60
CA LEU A 243 -1.36 14.22 8.28
C LEU A 243 -1.03 13.97 6.82
N LEU A 244 -0.81 15.06 6.08
CA LEU A 244 -0.39 15.06 4.70
C LEU A 244 0.94 15.78 4.60
N ALA A 245 1.95 15.11 4.05
CA ALA A 245 3.26 15.69 3.77
C ALA A 245 3.66 15.35 2.35
N ALA A 246 3.63 16.34 1.46
CA ALA A 246 3.78 16.09 0.03
C ALA A 246 5.23 15.97 -0.43
N GLY A 247 6.16 16.66 0.24
CA GLY A 247 7.59 16.61 -0.10
C GLY A 247 8.01 17.74 -1.04
N SER A 248 8.42 17.45 -2.27
CA SER A 248 8.91 18.48 -3.20
C SER A 248 8.21 18.43 -4.55
N GLY A 249 7.79 19.58 -5.06
CA GLY A 249 7.26 19.75 -6.41
C GLY A 249 5.90 20.42 -6.38
N SER A 250 5.04 20.15 -7.38
CA SER A 250 3.72 20.77 -7.49
C SER A 250 2.61 19.86 -7.00
N ASP A 251 2.27 19.98 -5.72
CA ASP A 251 1.43 19.01 -5.02
C ASP A 251 -0.01 19.46 -4.82
N VAL A 252 -0.90 18.49 -4.70
CA VAL A 252 -2.30 18.70 -4.33
C VAL A 252 -2.59 17.95 -3.04
N MET A 253 -3.02 18.67 -2.01
CA MET A 253 -3.41 18.11 -0.72
C MET A 253 -4.84 18.49 -0.37
N SER A 254 -5.64 17.53 0.07
CA SER A 254 -6.99 17.77 0.57
C SER A 254 -7.26 16.90 1.78
N ALA A 255 -7.80 17.50 2.84
CA ALA A 255 -8.20 16.75 4.01
C ALA A 255 -9.66 17.06 4.41
N SER A 256 -10.38 16.04 4.88
CA SER A 256 -11.72 16.18 5.47
C SER A 256 -11.82 15.42 6.80
N GLY A 257 -12.79 15.79 7.62
CA GLY A 257 -13.02 15.23 8.95
C GLY A 257 -13.06 16.30 10.03
N SER A 258 -13.65 15.97 11.18
CA SER A 258 -13.79 16.87 12.34
C SER A 258 -12.56 16.87 13.25
N GLY A 259 -11.54 16.06 12.95
CA GLY A 259 -10.26 16.05 13.66
C GLY A 259 -9.34 17.20 13.26
N THR A 260 -8.10 17.17 13.75
CA THR A 260 -7.07 18.11 13.31
C THR A 260 -6.43 17.61 12.01
N GLN A 261 -6.30 18.51 11.05
CA GLN A 261 -5.78 18.26 9.72
C GLN A 261 -4.43 18.97 9.59
N TYR A 262 -3.36 18.19 9.56
CA TYR A 262 -2.00 18.68 9.45
C TYR A 262 -1.53 18.62 7.99
N PHE A 263 -1.12 19.77 7.46
CA PHE A 263 -0.56 19.90 6.13
C PHE A 263 0.87 20.38 6.23
N PHE A 264 1.80 19.60 5.70
CA PHE A 264 3.19 20.04 5.52
C PHE A 264 3.36 20.47 4.07
N GLY A 265 3.62 21.76 3.88
CA GLY A 265 3.87 22.34 2.57
C GLY A 265 5.07 21.73 1.88
N SER A 266 5.08 21.87 0.55
CA SER A 266 6.16 21.35 -0.27
C SER A 266 7.35 22.31 -0.28
N SER A 267 8.53 21.83 -0.67
CA SER A 267 9.64 22.71 -1.09
C SER A 267 9.44 23.32 -2.49
N GLY A 268 8.29 23.06 -3.12
CA GLY A 268 7.86 23.59 -4.42
C GLY A 268 6.60 24.45 -4.32
N SER A 269 5.49 24.05 -4.94
CA SER A 269 4.24 24.81 -4.95
C SER A 269 3.06 23.88 -4.68
N ALA A 270 2.42 23.99 -3.52
CA ALA A 270 1.31 23.11 -3.17
C ALA A 270 -0.04 23.84 -3.21
N THR A 271 -1.08 23.13 -3.66
CA THR A 271 -2.48 23.52 -3.45
C THR A 271 -3.05 22.69 -2.31
N MET A 272 -3.46 23.36 -1.23
CA MET A 272 -3.97 22.73 -0.02
C MET A 272 -5.42 23.11 0.24
N THR A 273 -6.25 22.12 0.53
CA THR A 273 -7.67 22.31 0.87
C THR A 273 -7.95 21.77 2.25
N GLY A 274 -8.22 22.67 3.20
CA GLY A 274 -8.60 22.32 4.57
C GLY A 274 -9.99 21.73 4.68
N SER A 275 -10.25 21.04 5.80
CA SER A 275 -11.58 20.55 6.14
C SER A 275 -12.51 21.70 6.50
N THR A 276 -13.79 21.57 6.12
CA THR A 276 -14.89 22.46 6.52
C THR A 276 -15.83 21.80 7.51
N MET A 277 -15.53 20.58 7.96
CA MET A 277 -16.40 19.82 8.87
C MET A 277 -16.44 20.49 10.25
N SER A 278 -17.61 20.54 10.87
CA SER A 278 -17.75 21.08 12.23
C SER A 278 -16.81 20.36 13.20
N GLY A 279 -16.05 21.14 13.98
CA GLY A 279 -15.04 20.63 14.92
C GLY A 279 -13.63 20.50 14.34
N SER A 280 -13.45 20.65 13.01
CA SER A 280 -12.13 20.55 12.40
C SER A 280 -11.21 21.71 12.78
N ASN A 281 -9.92 21.40 12.95
CA ASN A 281 -8.84 22.38 12.98
C ASN A 281 -7.91 22.09 11.80
N ASN A 282 -7.53 23.11 11.03
CA ASN A 282 -6.57 22.96 9.94
C ASN A 282 -5.25 23.62 10.33
N VAL A 283 -4.14 22.89 10.30
CA VAL A 283 -2.81 23.41 10.68
C VAL A 283 -1.88 23.22 9.49
N TYR A 284 -1.31 24.32 9.02
CA TYR A 284 -0.43 24.36 7.85
C TYR A 284 0.99 24.71 8.29
N PHE A 285 1.95 23.86 7.95
CA PHE A 285 3.36 24.02 8.26
C PHE A 285 4.16 24.36 7.02
N PHE A 286 5.02 25.37 7.13
CA PHE A 286 5.94 25.79 6.07
C PHE A 286 7.34 25.94 6.61
N GLY A 287 8.35 25.61 5.79
CA GLY A 287 9.76 25.67 6.17
C GLY A 287 10.45 24.36 5.82
N SER A 288 11.08 24.33 4.66
CA SER A 288 12.02 23.26 4.29
C SER A 288 13.41 23.57 4.86
N ALA A 289 14.24 22.55 5.07
CA ALA A 289 15.65 22.73 5.40
C ALA A 289 16.47 23.28 4.20
N SER A 290 15.91 23.18 2.99
CA SER A 290 16.49 23.72 1.76
C SER A 290 15.73 24.99 1.36
N ASN A 291 16.25 26.14 1.79
CA ASN A 291 15.76 27.50 1.51
C ASN A 291 15.42 27.73 0.03
N SER A 292 14.20 27.43 -0.40
CA SER A 292 13.71 27.87 -1.70
C SER A 292 12.24 28.21 -1.59
N GLY A 293 11.96 29.51 -1.68
CA GLY A 293 10.60 30.01 -1.83
C GLY A 293 9.80 29.21 -2.86
N GLY A 294 8.51 29.11 -2.57
CA GLY A 294 7.47 28.47 -3.36
C GLY A 294 6.25 29.38 -3.51
N ASN A 295 5.28 28.96 -4.31
CA ASN A 295 3.98 29.61 -4.40
C ASN A 295 2.89 28.61 -4.02
N ASP A 296 2.44 28.69 -2.77
CA ASP A 296 1.41 27.81 -2.25
C ASP A 296 0.04 28.49 -2.28
N VAL A 297 -1.00 27.68 -2.41
CA VAL A 297 -2.39 28.13 -2.37
C VAL A 297 -3.12 27.34 -1.32
N ILE A 298 -3.74 28.04 -0.37
CA ILE A 298 -4.59 27.43 0.66
C ILE A 298 -6.02 27.87 0.42
N THR A 299 -6.93 26.91 0.39
CA THR A 299 -8.38 27.13 0.42
C THR A 299 -8.95 26.59 1.73
N ASN A 300 -10.11 27.11 2.13
CA ASN A 300 -10.75 26.83 3.43
C ASN A 300 -9.90 27.22 4.65
N PHE A 301 -9.08 28.26 4.53
CA PHE A 301 -8.45 28.89 5.68
C PHE A 301 -9.49 29.74 6.42
N GLY A 302 -9.81 29.39 7.67
CA GLY A 302 -10.87 30.01 8.44
C GLY A 302 -10.49 30.20 9.91
N LYS A 303 -11.50 30.44 10.77
CA LYS A 303 -11.30 30.72 12.21
C LYS A 303 -10.57 29.61 12.97
N ASN A 304 -10.69 28.37 12.53
CA ASN A 304 -10.01 27.22 13.14
C ASN A 304 -8.81 26.81 12.28
N SER A 305 -8.05 27.77 11.77
CA SER A 305 -6.90 27.52 10.91
C SER A 305 -5.66 28.21 11.44
N GLU A 306 -4.56 27.48 11.48
CA GLU A 306 -3.26 27.98 11.90
C GLU A 306 -2.26 27.83 10.76
N LEU A 307 -1.42 28.85 10.56
CA LEU A 307 -0.26 28.78 9.68
C LEU A 307 1.00 28.96 10.54
N ILE A 308 1.92 28.02 10.44
CA ILE A 308 3.13 27.97 11.26
C ILE A 308 4.35 27.88 10.35
N ALA A 309 5.20 28.90 10.39
CA ALA A 309 6.52 28.89 9.77
C ALA A 309 7.53 28.20 10.71
N LEU A 310 8.30 27.28 10.15
CA LEU A 310 9.27 26.40 10.82
C LEU A 310 10.71 26.81 10.46
N ASN A 311 11.68 26.11 11.05
CA ASN A 311 13.12 26.26 10.75
C ASN A 311 13.68 27.68 10.90
N GLY A 312 13.11 28.46 11.82
CA GLY A 312 13.53 29.85 12.07
C GLY A 312 12.99 30.86 11.06
N ASN A 313 12.12 30.44 10.14
CA ASN A 313 11.42 31.35 9.26
C ASN A 313 10.40 32.20 10.03
N ASN A 314 10.27 33.46 9.62
CA ASN A 314 9.27 34.39 10.13
C ASN A 314 8.31 34.78 9.02
N ILE A 315 7.13 35.25 9.42
CA ILE A 315 6.20 35.91 8.49
C ILE A 315 6.65 37.36 8.34
N GLU A 316 7.05 37.75 7.15
CA GLU A 316 7.54 39.11 6.86
C GLU A 316 6.42 40.07 6.51
N SER A 317 5.42 39.60 5.76
CA SER A 317 4.30 40.44 5.37
C SER A 317 3.03 39.65 5.10
N ILE A 318 1.90 40.34 5.27
CA ILE A 318 0.57 39.88 4.90
C ILE A 318 -0.09 41.00 4.10
N THR A 319 -0.34 40.77 2.82
CA THR A 319 -0.90 41.77 1.89
C THR A 319 -2.12 41.26 1.16
N SER A 320 -2.96 42.15 0.64
CA SER A 320 -4.08 41.73 -0.22
C SER A 320 -3.55 41.30 -1.58
N THR A 321 -4.14 40.24 -2.14
CA THR A 321 -3.81 39.74 -3.48
C THR A 321 -5.06 39.27 -4.21
N THR A 322 -4.89 38.92 -5.48
CA THR A 322 -5.90 38.23 -6.29
C THR A 322 -5.25 37.08 -7.04
N LEU A 323 -5.86 35.90 -7.00
CA LEU A 323 -5.44 34.74 -7.78
C LEU A 323 -6.60 34.30 -8.68
N ASN A 324 -6.38 34.30 -10.00
CA ASN A 324 -7.40 33.96 -11.00
C ASN A 324 -8.72 34.75 -10.82
N GLY A 325 -8.61 36.04 -10.47
CA GLY A 325 -9.76 36.92 -10.23
C GLY A 325 -10.43 36.77 -8.86
N ASN A 326 -10.00 35.82 -8.03
CA ASN A 326 -10.51 35.64 -6.67
C ASN A 326 -9.64 36.41 -5.67
N PRO A 327 -10.23 37.19 -4.76
CA PRO A 327 -9.48 37.89 -3.72
C PRO A 327 -8.88 36.91 -2.70
N GLY A 328 -7.78 37.31 -2.09
CA GLY A 328 -7.14 36.55 -1.00
C GLY A 328 -6.11 37.39 -0.24
N ALA A 329 -5.43 36.74 0.70
CA ALA A 329 -4.29 37.28 1.41
C ALA A 329 -3.01 36.58 0.98
N LEU A 330 -1.96 37.34 0.70
CA LEU A 330 -0.63 36.84 0.40
C LEU A 330 0.23 36.95 1.66
N VAL A 331 0.64 35.81 2.19
CA VAL A 331 1.60 35.69 3.30
C VAL A 331 2.97 35.45 2.69
N THR A 332 3.95 36.28 3.05
CA THR A 332 5.35 36.12 2.60
C THR A 332 6.22 35.74 3.79
N LEU A 333 6.98 34.65 3.66
CA LEU A 333 7.94 34.19 4.67
C LEU A 333 9.35 34.68 4.37
N SER A 334 10.22 34.69 5.39
CA SER A 334 11.60 35.18 5.29
C SER A 334 12.54 34.37 4.38
N ASP A 335 12.13 33.17 3.98
CA ASP A 335 12.83 32.36 2.97
C ASP A 335 12.34 32.62 1.54
N GLY A 336 11.43 33.58 1.35
CA GLY A 336 10.82 33.91 0.07
C GLY A 336 9.63 33.03 -0.31
N THR A 337 9.12 32.17 0.58
CA THR A 337 7.89 31.42 0.35
C THR A 337 6.68 32.34 0.34
N HIS A 338 5.82 32.19 -0.68
CA HIS A 338 4.61 32.96 -0.88
C HIS A 338 3.38 32.05 -0.74
N ILE A 339 2.49 32.36 0.19
CA ILE A 339 1.33 31.54 0.50
C ILE A 339 0.07 32.39 0.28
N THR A 340 -0.72 32.02 -0.72
CA THR A 340 -2.00 32.66 -1.02
C THR A 340 -3.13 31.98 -0.27
N LEU A 341 -3.70 32.67 0.71
CA LEU A 341 -4.91 32.27 1.42
C LEU A 341 -6.13 32.76 0.64
N LEU A 342 -6.71 31.89 -0.19
CA LEU A 342 -7.79 32.26 -1.09
C LEU A 342 -9.09 32.54 -0.32
N GLY A 343 -9.76 33.64 -0.64
CA GLY A 343 -11.00 34.07 0.03
C GLY A 343 -10.78 34.70 1.42
N VAL A 344 -9.54 34.83 1.88
CA VAL A 344 -9.20 35.46 3.16
C VAL A 344 -8.89 36.94 2.97
N ASN A 345 -9.41 37.80 3.84
CA ASN A 345 -9.06 39.21 3.87
C ASN A 345 -7.73 39.40 4.63
N ALA A 346 -6.71 40.00 4.00
CA ALA A 346 -5.42 40.24 4.64
C ALA A 346 -5.53 41.02 5.96
N ALA A 347 -6.43 42.01 6.03
CA ALA A 347 -6.63 42.82 7.24
C ALA A 347 -7.29 42.04 8.40
N SER A 348 -7.98 40.93 8.12
CA SER A 348 -8.60 40.12 9.19
C SER A 348 -7.62 39.19 9.90
N ILE A 349 -6.43 38.96 9.34
CA ILE A 349 -5.42 38.04 9.89
C ILE A 349 -4.11 38.75 10.28
N SER A 350 -3.88 39.99 9.82
CA SER A 350 -2.67 40.75 10.16
C SER A 350 -2.51 41.01 11.66
N GLY A 351 -3.62 41.11 12.40
CA GLY A 351 -3.61 41.26 13.86
C GLY A 351 -3.48 39.96 14.64
N ALA A 352 -3.58 38.81 13.96
CA ALA A 352 -3.43 37.49 14.56
C ALA A 352 -2.04 36.87 14.32
N GLN A 353 -1.16 37.62 13.64
CA GLN A 353 0.24 37.27 13.47
C GLN A 353 1.01 37.44 14.78
N SER A 354 1.77 36.42 15.17
CA SER A 354 2.75 36.48 16.26
C SER A 354 4.03 35.79 15.85
N GLY A 355 5.02 36.56 15.42
CA GLY A 355 6.31 36.05 14.93
C GLY A 355 6.15 35.17 13.69
N ASN A 356 6.23 33.85 13.90
CA ASN A 356 6.18 32.82 12.89
C ASN A 356 4.80 32.12 12.76
N ILE A 357 3.77 32.61 13.46
CA ILE A 357 2.44 31.99 13.52
C ILE A 357 1.34 32.98 13.10
N ILE A 358 0.32 32.48 12.39
CA ILE A 358 -1.02 33.09 12.22
C ILE A 358 -2.03 32.12 12.83
N ALA A 359 -2.92 32.59 13.71
CA ALA A 359 -3.94 31.79 14.39
C ALA A 359 -5.34 32.43 14.34
#